data_AF-A0A964TEP8-F1
#
_entry.id   AF-A0A964TEP8-F1
#
_cell.length_a   1.000
_cell.length_b   1.000
_cell.length_c   1.000
_cell.angle_alpha   90.00
_cell.angle_beta   90.00
_cell.angle_gamma   90.00
#
_symmetry.space_group_name_H-M   'P 1'
#
loop_
_entity.id
_entity.type
_entity.pdbx_description
1 polymer ?
#
loop_
_entity_poly.entity_id
_entity_poly.type
_entity_poly.pdbx_seq_one_letter_code
_entity_poly.pdbx_strand_id
1 'polypeptide(L)'
;MMKLFKLTFLGILFLTLISCNQKLYKAIEELKNMPPPDYSYVIEPEFNESKESAEFKLKELFSAEESKIGTYQVHGYDKETKEQINERMWLQAVLLNSKSLTDYRTLKPATELAKEVAEFVLRQINNSSDYKKVQITFVRQWNDGNVKQEKRNVYLTVPELMETDFGE
;
A
#
# COMPACT_ATOMS: atom_id res chain seq x y z
N MET A 1 -60.66 -17.73 4.28
CA MET A 1 -59.82 -16.58 4.68
C MET A 1 -58.33 -16.86 4.43
N MET A 2 -57.96 -17.39 3.24
CA MET A 2 -56.59 -17.88 2.96
C MET A 2 -56.01 -17.38 1.61
N LYS A 3 -56.79 -16.61 0.85
CA LYS A 3 -56.39 -16.04 -0.45
C LYS A 3 -55.83 -14.61 -0.35
N LEU A 4 -56.18 -13.85 0.70
CA LEU A 4 -55.73 -12.47 0.89
C LEU A 4 -54.27 -12.37 1.36
N PHE A 5 -53.80 -13.30 2.20
CA PHE A 5 -52.43 -13.31 2.75
C PHE A 5 -51.35 -13.70 1.72
N LYS A 6 -51.70 -14.36 0.61
CA LYS A 6 -50.73 -14.74 -0.43
C LYS A 6 -50.40 -13.59 -1.38
N LEU A 7 -51.30 -12.62 -1.56
CA LEU A 7 -51.08 -11.48 -2.47
C LEU A 7 -50.15 -10.41 -1.85
N THR A 8 -50.23 -10.19 -0.54
CA THR A 8 -49.39 -9.20 0.16
C THR A 8 -47.93 -9.65 0.26
N PHE A 9 -47.67 -10.95 0.41
CA PHE A 9 -46.31 -11.49 0.46
C PHE A 9 -45.58 -11.41 -0.90
N LEU A 10 -46.31 -11.58 -2.01
CA LEU A 10 -45.73 -11.50 -3.37
C LEU A 10 -45.35 -10.06 -3.76
N GLY A 11 -46.14 -9.07 -3.31
CA GLY A 11 -45.87 -7.64 -3.56
C GLY A 11 -44.64 -7.11 -2.80
N ILE A 12 -44.44 -7.57 -1.56
CA ILE A 12 -43.25 -7.21 -0.75
C ILE A 12 -41.98 -7.83 -1.36
N LEU A 13 -42.06 -9.07 -1.87
CA LEU A 13 -40.93 -9.72 -2.56
C LEU A 13 -40.52 -8.96 -3.83
N PHE A 14 -41.49 -8.51 -4.65
CA PHE A 14 -41.22 -7.72 -5.86
C PHE A 14 -40.58 -6.35 -5.56
N LEU A 15 -41.03 -5.65 -4.52
CA LEU A 15 -40.46 -4.36 -4.12
C LEU A 15 -39.00 -4.48 -3.62
N THR A 16 -38.68 -5.55 -2.88
CA THR A 16 -37.30 -5.79 -2.42
C THR A 16 -36.34 -6.14 -3.57
N LEU A 17 -36.79 -6.93 -4.55
CA LEU A 17 -36.00 -7.30 -5.73
C LEU A 17 -35.72 -6.09 -6.64
N ILE A 18 -36.69 -5.19 -6.83
CA ILE A 18 -36.52 -3.97 -7.63
C ILE A 18 -35.54 -3.00 -6.95
N SER A 19 -35.64 -2.82 -5.63
CA SER A 19 -34.73 -1.91 -4.90
C SER A 19 -33.27 -2.40 -4.88
N CYS A 20 -33.06 -3.72 -4.83
CA CYS A 20 -31.74 -4.32 -4.90
C CYS A 20 -31.14 -4.19 -6.31
N ASN A 21 -31.96 -4.41 -7.34
CA ASN A 21 -31.56 -4.21 -8.74
C ASN A 21 -31.23 -2.75 -9.06
N GLN A 22 -31.96 -1.78 -8.49
CA GLN A 22 -31.65 -0.36 -8.69
C GLN A 22 -30.31 0.05 -8.07
N LYS A 23 -29.98 -0.45 -6.87
CA LYS A 23 -28.67 -0.21 -6.25
C LYS A 23 -27.53 -0.84 -7.06
N LEU A 24 -27.72 -2.07 -7.52
CA LEU A 24 -26.75 -2.76 -8.38
C LEU A 24 -26.57 -2.05 -9.72
N TYR A 25 -27.67 -1.62 -10.35
CA TYR A 25 -27.64 -0.87 -11.60
C TYR A 25 -26.91 0.45 -11.44
N LYS A 26 -27.22 1.20 -10.37
CA LYS A 26 -26.54 2.46 -10.05
C LYS A 26 -25.04 2.25 -9.82
N ALA A 27 -24.65 1.22 -9.08
CA ALA A 27 -23.23 0.90 -8.85
C ALA A 27 -22.51 0.49 -10.15
N ILE A 28 -23.16 -0.28 -11.03
CA ILE A 28 -22.61 -0.64 -12.34
C ILE A 28 -22.49 0.59 -13.25
N GLU A 29 -23.46 1.49 -13.21
CA GLU A 29 -23.46 2.72 -13.97
C GLU A 29 -22.40 3.72 -13.45
N GLU A 30 -22.22 3.81 -12.13
CA GLU A 30 -21.12 4.54 -11.49
C GLU A 30 -19.76 3.95 -11.88
N LEU A 31 -19.60 2.62 -11.90
CA LEU A 31 -18.36 1.97 -12.35
C LEU A 31 -18.09 2.20 -13.84
N LYS A 32 -19.11 2.14 -14.69
CA LYS A 32 -18.98 2.38 -16.14
C LYS A 32 -18.61 3.82 -16.48
N ASN A 33 -19.05 4.76 -15.64
CA ASN A 33 -18.80 6.18 -15.82
C ASN A 33 -17.68 6.70 -14.90
N MET A 34 -16.96 5.81 -14.22
CA MET A 34 -15.84 6.19 -13.37
C MET A 34 -14.73 6.78 -14.25
N PRO A 35 -14.21 7.98 -13.93
CA PRO A 35 -13.08 8.53 -14.67
C PRO A 35 -11.87 7.59 -14.59
N PRO A 36 -11.00 7.58 -15.60
CA PRO A 36 -9.75 6.83 -15.51
C PRO A 36 -8.94 7.35 -14.31
N PRO A 37 -8.21 6.45 -13.61
CA PRO A 37 -7.35 6.88 -12.52
C PRO A 37 -6.29 7.84 -13.05
N ASP A 38 -6.24 9.04 -12.46
CA ASP A 38 -5.19 10.00 -12.70
C ASP A 38 -3.95 9.59 -11.90
N TYR A 39 -2.78 9.61 -12.54
CA TYR A 39 -1.47 9.35 -11.92
C TYR A 39 -0.48 10.48 -12.18
N SER A 40 -0.94 11.61 -12.74
CA SER A 40 -0.08 12.76 -13.05
C SER A 40 0.58 13.39 -11.82
N TYR A 41 0.02 13.15 -10.64
CA TYR A 41 0.55 13.60 -9.36
C TYR A 41 1.64 12.70 -8.76
N VAL A 42 1.91 11.52 -9.35
CA VAL A 42 2.87 10.57 -8.80
C VAL A 42 4.29 11.09 -9.01
N ILE A 43 5.04 11.21 -7.91
CA ILE A 43 6.45 11.58 -7.92
C ILE A 43 7.27 10.30 -7.88
N GLU A 44 7.80 9.87 -9.02
CA GLU A 44 8.67 8.70 -9.12
C GLU A 44 10.07 8.98 -8.51
N PRO A 45 10.75 7.96 -7.93
CA PRO A 45 12.08 8.16 -7.37
C PRO A 45 13.10 8.41 -8.48
N GLU A 46 13.83 9.52 -8.36
CA GLU A 46 14.93 9.87 -9.24
C GLU A 46 16.23 9.29 -8.69
N PHE A 47 16.62 8.10 -9.16
CA PHE A 47 17.81 7.41 -8.66
C PHE A 47 19.12 8.11 -9.03
N ASN A 48 20.09 8.09 -8.11
CA ASN A 48 21.43 8.67 -8.31
C ASN A 48 22.24 7.93 -9.39
N GLU A 49 22.01 6.62 -9.52
CA GLU A 49 22.62 5.76 -10.53
C GLU A 49 21.50 5.12 -11.38
N SER A 50 21.10 3.89 -11.04
CA SER A 50 19.93 3.22 -11.59
C SER A 50 19.13 2.55 -10.48
N LYS A 51 17.86 2.29 -10.76
CA LYS A 51 16.97 1.56 -9.85
C LYS A 51 17.53 0.18 -9.53
N GLU A 52 17.97 -0.56 -10.54
CA GLU A 52 18.50 -1.92 -10.41
C GLU A 52 19.79 -1.92 -9.57
N SER A 53 20.66 -0.92 -9.76
CA SER A 53 21.87 -0.76 -8.93
C SER A 53 21.52 -0.53 -7.47
N ALA A 54 20.58 0.39 -7.20
CA ALA A 54 20.13 0.70 -5.85
C ALA A 54 19.48 -0.52 -5.16
N GLU A 55 18.61 -1.23 -5.87
CA GLU A 55 17.96 -2.47 -5.39
C GLU A 55 19.00 -3.58 -5.16
N PHE A 56 19.97 -3.74 -6.04
CA PHE A 56 21.05 -4.72 -5.86
C PHE A 56 21.90 -4.40 -4.62
N LYS A 57 22.31 -3.14 -4.43
CA LYS A 57 23.07 -2.72 -3.25
C LYS A 57 22.28 -2.91 -1.96
N LEU A 58 20.98 -2.56 -1.96
CA LEU A 58 20.10 -2.76 -0.83
C LEU A 58 19.99 -4.26 -0.48
N LYS A 59 19.84 -5.11 -1.49
CA LYS A 59 19.78 -6.56 -1.33
C LYS A 59 21.05 -7.10 -0.67
N GLU A 60 22.22 -6.74 -1.18
CA GLU A 60 23.51 -7.22 -0.67
C GLU A 60 23.77 -6.73 0.75
N LEU A 61 23.57 -5.43 1.00
CA LEU A 61 23.85 -4.81 2.31
C LEU A 61 23.03 -5.46 3.43
N PHE A 62 21.76 -5.75 3.16
CA PHE A 62 20.85 -6.33 4.14
C PHE A 62 20.65 -7.83 3.99
N SER A 63 21.47 -8.51 3.19
CA SER A 63 21.43 -9.97 3.00
C SER A 63 20.01 -10.49 2.68
N ALA A 64 19.33 -9.84 1.74
CA ALA A 64 18.00 -10.22 1.27
C ALA A 64 18.07 -11.13 0.04
N GLU A 65 17.02 -11.91 -0.20
CA GLU A 65 16.89 -12.68 -1.44
C GLU A 65 16.51 -11.76 -2.61
N GLU A 66 15.60 -10.83 -2.35
CA GLU A 66 15.17 -9.80 -3.27
C GLU A 66 14.98 -8.47 -2.53
N SER A 67 15.16 -7.37 -3.25
CA SER A 67 14.80 -6.05 -2.77
C SER A 67 14.09 -5.26 -3.87
N LYS A 68 13.22 -4.32 -3.48
CA LYS A 68 12.55 -3.40 -4.41
C LYS A 68 12.48 -2.00 -3.81
N ILE A 69 12.63 -0.98 -4.66
CA ILE A 69 12.46 0.42 -4.31
C ILE A 69 11.45 1.05 -5.28
N GLY A 70 10.50 1.82 -4.75
CA GLY A 70 9.49 2.48 -5.56
C GLY A 70 8.61 3.40 -4.73
N THR A 71 7.41 3.65 -5.23
CA THR A 71 6.42 4.51 -4.60
C THR A 71 5.19 3.70 -4.23
N TYR A 72 4.69 3.91 -3.02
CA TYR A 72 3.38 3.45 -2.61
C TYR A 72 2.39 4.60 -2.74
N GLN A 73 1.22 4.31 -3.32
CA GLN A 73 0.15 5.29 -3.50
C GLN A 73 -1.21 4.65 -3.26
N VAL A 74 -2.08 5.42 -2.60
CA VAL A 74 -3.50 5.09 -2.48
C VAL A 74 -4.27 5.92 -3.49
N HIS A 75 -5.06 5.28 -4.35
CA HIS A 75 -5.89 5.96 -5.35
C HIS A 75 -6.80 7.01 -4.70
N GLY A 76 -6.62 8.28 -5.09
CA GLY A 76 -7.54 9.36 -4.79
C GLY A 76 -8.56 9.56 -5.92
N TYR A 77 -9.74 10.06 -5.58
CA TYR A 77 -10.69 10.63 -6.54
C TYR A 77 -10.65 12.16 -6.46
N ASP A 78 -11.08 12.85 -7.52
CA ASP A 78 -11.00 14.29 -7.76
C ASP A 78 -11.03 15.22 -6.51
N LYS A 79 -10.19 16.28 -6.56
CA LYS A 79 -10.07 17.43 -5.63
C LYS A 79 -9.20 17.24 -4.38
N GLU A 80 -8.18 16.39 -4.42
CA GLU A 80 -7.22 16.30 -3.33
C GLU A 80 -6.20 17.45 -3.39
N THR A 81 -5.88 18.00 -2.22
CA THR A 81 -4.79 18.97 -2.07
C THR A 81 -3.44 18.26 -2.17
N LYS A 82 -2.38 19.00 -2.54
CA LYS A 82 -1.01 18.46 -2.57
C LYS A 82 -0.60 17.88 -1.22
N GLU A 83 -1.07 18.47 -0.12
CA GLU A 83 -0.84 18.00 1.23
C GLU A 83 -1.48 16.63 1.50
N GLN A 84 -2.73 16.42 1.06
CA GLN A 84 -3.44 15.14 1.17
C GLN A 84 -2.81 14.05 0.29
N ILE A 85 -2.34 14.42 -0.90
CA ILE A 85 -1.59 13.53 -1.79
C ILE A 85 -0.27 13.12 -1.13
N ASN A 86 0.48 14.07 -0.58
CA ASN A 86 1.75 13.82 0.11
C ASN A 86 1.60 13.02 1.40
N GLU A 87 0.43 13.05 2.06
CA GLU A 87 0.14 12.19 3.21
C GLU A 87 -0.06 10.73 2.83
N ARG A 88 -0.45 10.45 1.57
CA ARG A 88 -0.76 9.10 1.06
C ARG A 88 0.32 8.51 0.17
N MET A 89 1.19 9.34 -0.41
CA MET A 89 2.27 8.94 -1.30
C MET A 89 3.58 8.80 -0.55
N TRP A 90 4.11 7.58 -0.50
CA TRP A 90 5.31 7.26 0.29
C TRP A 90 6.37 6.64 -0.59
N LEU A 91 7.63 6.95 -0.26
CA LEU A 91 8.73 6.15 -0.74
C LEU A 91 8.63 4.75 -0.12
N GLN A 92 8.80 3.70 -0.90
CA GLN A 92 8.67 2.33 -0.43
C GLN A 92 9.96 1.55 -0.72
N ALA A 93 10.41 0.79 0.27
CA ALA A 93 11.41 -0.25 0.08
C ALA A 93 10.92 -1.58 0.64
N VAL A 94 11.15 -2.66 -0.11
CA VAL A 94 10.75 -4.02 0.25
C VAL A 94 12.00 -4.89 0.33
N LEU A 95 12.14 -5.69 1.39
CA LEU A 95 13.18 -6.70 1.51
C LEU A 95 12.55 -8.07 1.73
N LEU A 96 12.82 -9.00 0.82
CA LEU A 96 12.37 -10.39 0.89
C LEU A 96 13.42 -11.26 1.55
N ASN A 97 13.01 -12.04 2.56
CA ASN A 97 13.83 -13.05 3.24
C ASN A 97 15.20 -12.50 3.71
N SER A 98 15.22 -11.26 4.18
CA SER A 98 16.43 -10.65 4.75
C SER A 98 16.90 -11.42 5.99
N LYS A 99 18.15 -11.89 5.95
CA LYS A 99 18.80 -12.56 7.09
C LYS A 99 19.14 -11.59 8.23
N SER A 100 19.22 -10.30 7.93
CA SER A 100 19.50 -9.23 8.90
C SER A 100 18.36 -9.03 9.90
N LEU A 101 17.20 -9.65 9.63
CA LEU A 101 16.01 -9.54 10.44
C LEU A 101 15.85 -10.78 11.34
N THR A 102 16.63 -10.81 12.42
CA THR A 102 16.75 -11.99 13.28
C THR A 102 15.56 -12.22 14.23
N ASP A 103 14.69 -11.21 14.47
CA ASP A 103 13.44 -11.40 15.21
C ASP A 103 12.37 -10.34 14.88
N TYR A 104 11.54 -10.62 13.87
CA TYR A 104 10.44 -9.73 13.42
C TYR A 104 9.30 -9.58 14.44
N ARG A 105 9.28 -10.40 15.49
CA ARG A 105 8.22 -10.37 16.51
C ARG A 105 8.40 -9.23 17.50
N THR A 106 9.58 -8.63 17.53
CA THR A 106 9.89 -7.52 18.42
C THR A 106 9.91 -6.20 17.64
N LEU A 107 9.13 -5.22 18.09
CA LEU A 107 8.95 -3.93 17.40
C LEU A 107 10.27 -3.17 17.27
N LYS A 108 11.04 -3.12 18.36
CA LYS A 108 12.23 -2.25 18.46
C LYS A 108 13.35 -2.60 17.47
N PRO A 109 13.78 -3.87 17.32
CA PRO A 109 14.79 -4.23 16.33
C PRO A 109 14.33 -4.01 14.89
N ALA A 110 13.04 -4.23 14.59
CA ALA A 110 12.48 -3.98 13.27
C ALA A 110 12.50 -2.48 12.91
N THR A 111 12.21 -1.60 13.87
CA THR A 111 12.25 -0.15 13.67
C THR A 111 13.67 0.37 13.46
N GLU A 112 14.66 -0.10 14.22
CA GLU A 112 16.06 0.32 14.02
C GLU A 112 16.61 -0.13 12.66
N LEU A 113 16.36 -1.39 12.27
CA LEU A 113 16.73 -1.88 10.95
C LEU A 113 16.00 -1.11 9.83
N ALA A 114 14.73 -0.75 10.04
CA ALA A 114 13.99 0.08 9.08
C ALA A 114 14.61 1.47 8.91
N LYS A 115 15.13 2.08 9.97
CA LYS A 115 15.84 3.37 9.87
C LYS A 115 17.11 3.23 9.03
N GLU A 116 17.89 2.18 9.24
CA GLU A 116 19.10 1.93 8.44
C GLU A 116 18.76 1.73 6.95
N VAL A 117 17.70 0.96 6.66
CA VAL A 117 17.20 0.78 5.29
C VAL A 117 16.74 2.13 4.72
N ALA A 118 15.96 2.91 5.47
CA ALA A 118 15.46 4.20 5.03
C ALA A 118 16.59 5.18 4.74
N GLU A 119 17.61 5.29 5.60
CA GLU A 119 18.80 6.11 5.36
C GLU A 119 19.50 5.71 4.06
N PHE A 120 19.68 4.40 3.84
CA PHE A 120 20.30 3.92 2.61
C PHE A 120 19.47 4.33 1.38
N VAL A 121 18.17 4.06 1.40
CA VAL A 121 17.25 4.31 0.29
C VAL A 121 17.18 5.80 -0.03
N LEU A 122 17.05 6.67 0.98
CA LEU A 122 17.03 8.12 0.80
C LEU A 122 18.34 8.63 0.18
N ARG A 123 19.49 8.02 0.50
CA ARG A 123 20.78 8.35 -0.14
C ARG A 123 20.90 7.88 -1.58
N GLN A 124 20.04 6.98 -2.06
CA GLN A 124 20.04 6.54 -3.46
C GLN A 124 19.14 7.40 -4.36
N ILE A 125 18.38 8.35 -3.81
CA ILE A 125 17.32 9.07 -4.51
C ILE A 125 17.56 10.59 -4.42
N ASN A 126 17.65 11.26 -5.57
CA ASN A 126 17.91 12.70 -5.68
C ASN A 126 16.74 13.54 -5.16
N ASN A 127 15.51 13.14 -5.50
CA ASN A 127 14.28 13.82 -5.09
C ASN A 127 13.72 13.28 -3.76
N SER A 128 14.60 12.80 -2.87
CA SER A 128 14.18 12.22 -1.58
C SER A 128 13.41 13.21 -0.69
N SER A 129 13.65 14.51 -0.87
CA SER A 129 12.96 15.60 -0.16
C SER A 129 11.48 15.78 -0.55
N ASP A 130 11.06 15.21 -1.68
CA ASP A 130 9.67 15.31 -2.13
C ASP A 130 8.73 14.37 -1.36
N TYR A 131 9.31 13.40 -0.64
CA TYR A 131 8.57 12.46 0.19
C TYR A 131 8.52 12.93 1.64
N LYS A 132 7.32 12.88 2.25
CA LYS A 132 7.13 13.14 3.69
C LYS A 132 7.36 11.89 4.56
N LYS A 133 7.22 10.71 3.97
CA LYS A 133 7.26 9.42 4.66
C LYS A 133 7.92 8.36 3.79
N VAL A 134 8.50 7.37 4.45
CA VAL A 134 9.03 6.15 3.84
C VAL A 134 8.46 4.93 4.53
N GLN A 135 8.05 3.94 3.75
CA GLN A 135 7.58 2.64 4.18
C GLN A 135 8.66 1.60 3.92
N ILE A 136 9.09 0.93 4.99
CA ILE A 136 9.97 -0.24 4.88
C ILE A 136 9.13 -1.48 5.14
N THR A 137 9.08 -2.38 4.16
CA THR A 137 8.35 -3.64 4.25
C THR A 137 9.33 -4.80 4.27
N PHE A 138 9.32 -5.54 5.37
CA PHE A 138 10.03 -6.80 5.48
C PHE A 138 9.07 -7.95 5.18
N VAL A 139 9.43 -8.79 4.21
CA VAL A 139 8.65 -9.96 3.81
C VAL A 139 9.44 -11.21 4.13
N ARG A 140 8.86 -12.12 4.90
CA ARG A 140 9.37 -13.48 5.05
C ARG A 140 8.46 -14.42 4.28
N GLN A 141 9.01 -15.13 3.30
CA GLN A 141 8.28 -16.08 2.48
C GLN A 141 8.95 -17.46 2.56
N TRP A 142 8.15 -18.50 2.78
CA TRP A 142 8.63 -19.89 2.76
C TRP A 142 7.59 -20.80 2.11
N ASN A 143 8.03 -21.99 1.69
CA ASN A 143 7.17 -22.98 1.06
C ASN A 143 7.27 -24.31 1.82
N ASP A 144 6.17 -24.74 2.43
CA ASP A 144 6.02 -26.02 3.15
C ASP A 144 5.01 -26.96 2.48
N GLY A 145 4.83 -26.81 1.16
CA GLY A 145 3.75 -27.41 0.37
C GLY A 145 2.71 -26.37 -0.07
N ASN A 146 2.66 -25.22 0.60
CA ASN A 146 1.98 -24.01 0.15
C ASN A 146 2.90 -22.79 0.37
N VAL A 147 2.79 -21.78 -0.50
CA VAL A 147 3.50 -20.52 -0.30
C VAL A 147 2.87 -19.77 0.87
N LYS A 148 3.66 -19.54 1.93
CA LYS A 148 3.28 -18.75 3.09
C LYS A 148 4.13 -17.48 3.12
N GLN A 149 3.51 -16.39 3.55
CA GLN A 149 4.19 -15.11 3.70
C GLN A 149 3.79 -14.43 5.01
N GLU A 150 4.76 -13.75 5.61
CA GLU A 150 4.58 -12.85 6.73
C GLU A 150 5.15 -11.49 6.35
N LYS A 151 4.43 -10.42 6.65
CA LYS A 151 4.80 -9.05 6.30
C LYS A 151 4.83 -8.17 7.53
N ARG A 152 5.89 -7.38 7.66
CA ARG A 152 6.00 -6.31 8.65
C ARG A 152 6.27 -5.01 7.93
N ASN A 153 5.41 -4.03 8.15
CA ASN A 153 5.62 -2.67 7.67
C ASN A 153 6.10 -1.81 8.84
N VAL A 154 7.07 -0.95 8.56
CA VAL A 154 7.49 0.15 9.44
C VAL A 154 7.37 1.43 8.62
N TYR A 155 6.73 2.44 9.19
CA TYR A 155 6.55 3.73 8.55
C TYR A 155 7.36 4.78 9.31
N LEU A 156 8.14 5.56 8.57
CA LEU A 156 9.04 6.56 9.12
C LEU A 156 8.79 7.90 8.45
N THR A 157 8.89 9.00 9.20
CA THR A 157 8.88 10.36 8.63
C THR A 157 10.19 10.66 7.91
N VAL A 158 10.17 11.59 6.97
CA VAL A 158 11.37 12.10 6.29
C VAL A 158 11.48 13.60 6.60
N PRO A 159 12.68 14.13 6.92
CA PRO A 159 13.97 13.44 7.01
C PRO A 159 14.29 12.81 8.38
N GLU A 160 13.50 13.06 9.43
CA GLU A 160 13.88 12.73 10.81
C GLU A 160 13.79 11.23 11.17
N LEU A 161 13.19 10.39 10.30
CA LEU A 161 13.03 8.95 10.49
C LEU A 161 12.36 8.58 11.82
N MET A 162 11.36 9.38 12.23
CA MET A 162 10.54 9.07 13.39
C MET A 162 9.46 8.06 13.02
N GLU A 163 9.20 7.11 13.91
CA GLU A 163 8.09 6.17 13.72
C GLU A 163 6.77 6.94 13.64
N THR A 164 5.98 6.62 12.62
CA THR A 164 4.65 7.18 12.39
C THR A 164 3.68 6.05 12.14
N ASP A 165 2.42 6.28 12.48
CA ASP A 165 1.37 5.36 12.11
C ASP A 165 0.95 5.57 10.64
N PHE A 166 0.39 4.51 10.06
CA PHE A 166 -0.39 4.60 8.83
C PHE A 166 -1.61 5.45 9.18
N GLY A 167 -1.74 6.63 8.57
CA GLY A 167 -2.75 7.61 8.97
C GLY A 167 -4.15 7.00 9.06
N GLU A 168 -4.63 6.78 10.29
CA GLU A 168 -6.01 6.48 10.66
C GLU A 168 -6.72 7.77 11.10
#